data_AF-A0A4Q3BU15-F1
#
_entry.id   AF-A0A4Q3BU15-F1
#
_cell.length_a   1.000
_cell.length_b   1.000
_cell.length_c   1.000
_cell.angle_alpha   90.00
_cell.angle_beta   90.00
_cell.angle_gamma   90.00
#
_symmetry.space_group_name_H-M   'P 1'
#
loop_
_entity.id
_entity.type
_entity.pdbx_description
1 polymer ?
#
loop_
_entity_poly.entity_id
_entity_poly.type
_entity_poly.pdbx_seq_one_letter_code
_entity_poly.pdbx_strand_id
1 'polypeptide(L)'
;MIKLLTRKEALEKNPLFASFIVSVQDAKYNPAKDYHMYKPQKMWVDDVLRFVTQEECDQWNLEELEEFSKRKDSPTLLVDLKDKFSGSKTFGFEPTSIENHIEKLSESIEKLSIKLNQSFFFLLDYKTPWLYQENDFEPIQSAYKHLNSIGIDKEFVGGIQCSGEELKTFISHLFWLVRCNASLPECYFGCEKSSFVMSICKYGIVHFEFYSDKEKSQIIKYCKGLGMIEMEECYDTFSDSNAIEGRQIIV
;
A
#
# COMPACT_ATOMS: atom_id res chain seq x y z
N MET A 1 -1.91 4.67 -20.16
CA MET A 1 -2.35 6.07 -19.87
C MET A 1 -2.38 6.24 -18.36
N ILE A 2 -1.77 7.31 -17.84
CA ILE A 2 -1.81 7.66 -16.41
C ILE A 2 -2.81 8.78 -16.19
N LYS A 3 -3.60 8.69 -15.13
CA LYS A 3 -4.49 9.74 -14.65
C LYS A 3 -4.30 9.89 -13.14
N LEU A 4 -4.00 11.10 -12.68
CA LEU A 4 -4.04 11.42 -11.27
C LEU A 4 -5.49 11.65 -10.82
N LEU A 5 -5.83 11.10 -9.66
CA LEU A 5 -7.13 11.22 -9.02
C LEU A 5 -6.95 11.95 -7.69
N THR A 6 -7.92 12.79 -7.34
CA THR A 6 -8.07 13.17 -5.93
C THR A 6 -8.34 11.91 -5.11
N ARG A 7 -8.01 11.96 -3.81
CA ARG A 7 -8.27 10.83 -2.91
C ARG A 7 -9.75 10.45 -2.85
N LYS A 8 -10.64 11.45 -2.89
CA LYS A 8 -12.08 11.26 -2.96
C LYS A 8 -12.48 10.50 -4.24
N GLU A 9 -12.01 10.95 -5.40
CA GLU A 9 -12.31 10.27 -6.67
C GLU A 9 -11.84 8.81 -6.66
N ALA A 10 -10.65 8.52 -6.13
CA ALA A 10 -10.13 7.16 -6.04
C ALA A 10 -11.03 6.24 -5.19
N LEU A 11 -11.54 6.74 -4.06
CA LEU A 11 -12.44 5.96 -3.19
C LEU A 11 -13.84 5.80 -3.79
N GLU A 12 -14.32 6.77 -4.57
CA GLU A 12 -15.63 6.69 -5.23
C GLU A 12 -15.66 5.71 -6.41
N LYS A 13 -14.49 5.25 -6.89
CA LYS A 13 -14.37 4.28 -7.99
C LYS A 13 -14.89 2.89 -7.66
N ASN A 14 -14.71 2.46 -6.41
CA ASN A 14 -15.11 1.13 -5.96
C ASN A 14 -15.44 1.15 -4.46
N PRO A 15 -16.73 1.05 -4.07
CA PRO A 15 -17.15 1.07 -2.66
C PRO A 15 -16.54 -0.04 -1.80
N LEU A 16 -16.24 -1.20 -2.38
CA LEU A 16 -15.57 -2.28 -1.66
C LEU A 16 -14.12 -1.90 -1.34
N PHE A 17 -13.41 -1.31 -2.30
CA PHE A 17 -12.06 -0.80 -2.07
C PHE A 17 -12.07 0.31 -1.02
N ALA A 18 -13.05 1.23 -1.08
CA ALA A 18 -13.20 2.29 -0.09
C ALA A 18 -13.45 1.75 1.33
N SER A 19 -14.35 0.76 1.47
CA SER A 19 -14.55 0.06 2.73
C SER A 19 -13.29 -0.63 3.23
N PHE A 20 -12.52 -1.23 2.32
CA PHE A 20 -11.27 -1.88 2.69
C PHE A 20 -10.29 -0.87 3.25
N ILE A 21 -10.04 0.24 2.55
CA ILE A 21 -9.14 1.31 3.01
C ILE A 21 -9.55 1.85 4.38
N VAL A 22 -10.84 2.17 4.57
CA VAL A 22 -11.33 2.67 5.86
C VAL A 22 -11.14 1.62 6.97
N SER A 23 -11.36 0.33 6.66
CA SER A 23 -11.14 -0.75 7.64
C SER A 23 -9.67 -0.90 8.02
N VAL A 24 -8.75 -0.74 7.05
CA VAL A 24 -7.31 -0.75 7.28
C VAL A 24 -6.90 0.46 8.12
N GLN A 25 -7.42 1.65 7.82
CA GLN A 25 -7.16 2.85 8.62
C GLN A 25 -7.59 2.68 10.06
N ASP A 26 -8.79 2.13 10.25
CA ASP A 26 -9.33 1.86 11.57
C ASP A 26 -8.60 0.74 12.32
N ALA A 27 -7.87 -0.13 11.64
CA ALA A 27 -7.11 -1.22 12.25
C ALA A 27 -5.66 -0.81 12.55
N LYS A 28 -5.03 -0.06 11.65
CA LYS A 28 -3.60 0.32 11.73
C LYS A 28 -3.36 1.65 12.47
N TYR A 29 -4.25 2.64 12.30
CA TYR A 29 -3.97 4.03 12.70
C TYR A 29 -4.93 4.60 13.72
N ASN A 30 -5.96 3.86 14.14
CA ASN A 30 -6.94 4.36 15.10
C ASN A 30 -6.39 4.24 16.53
N PRO A 31 -6.01 5.35 17.19
CA PRO A 31 -5.37 5.29 18.50
C PRO A 31 -6.32 4.74 19.58
N ALA A 32 -7.64 4.85 19.40
CA ALA A 32 -8.61 4.27 20.33
C ALA A 32 -8.64 2.73 20.34
N LYS A 33 -8.13 2.09 19.29
CA LYS A 33 -7.96 0.63 19.25
C LYS A 33 -6.56 0.19 19.63
N ASP A 34 -5.64 1.14 19.72
CA ASP A 34 -4.27 0.86 20.09
C ASP A 34 -4.16 0.67 21.62
N TYR A 35 -3.36 -0.32 22.02
CA TYR A 35 -3.00 -0.52 23.43
C TYR A 35 -2.07 0.60 23.94
N HIS A 36 -1.58 1.45 23.03
CA HIS A 36 -0.54 2.45 23.27
C HIS A 36 -1.02 3.86 23.62
N MET A 37 -2.33 4.10 23.78
CA MET A 37 -2.83 5.37 24.35
C MET A 37 -2.04 5.73 25.62
N TYR A 38 -1.63 6.98 25.72
CA TYR A 38 -0.84 7.46 26.85
C TYR A 38 -1.58 7.21 28.16
N LYS A 39 -0.84 6.67 29.13
CA LYS A 39 -1.32 6.41 30.50
C LYS A 39 -0.32 7.00 31.48
N PRO A 40 -0.77 7.47 32.67
CA PRO A 40 0.13 8.03 33.67
C PRO A 40 1.23 7.04 34.06
N GLN A 41 2.48 7.40 33.76
CA GLN A 41 3.66 6.61 34.11
C GLN A 41 4.91 7.46 33.98
N LYS A 42 6.07 6.91 34.37
CA LYS A 42 7.35 7.53 34.07
C LYS A 42 7.70 7.24 32.60
N MET A 43 7.88 8.29 31.81
CA MET A 43 8.31 8.20 30.42
C MET A 43 9.21 9.38 30.06
N TRP A 44 9.94 9.23 28.95
CA TRP A 44 10.76 10.28 28.38
C TRP A 44 9.88 11.25 27.60
N VAL A 45 9.94 12.52 27.97
CA VAL A 45 9.26 13.61 27.26
C VAL A 45 10.30 14.69 27.04
N ASP A 46 10.57 15.04 25.79
CA ASP A 46 11.60 16.01 25.39
C ASP A 46 12.96 15.73 26.04
N ASP A 47 13.43 14.48 25.92
CA ASP A 47 14.69 13.99 26.52
C ASP A 47 14.78 14.10 28.05
N VAL A 48 13.65 14.27 28.75
CA VAL A 48 13.58 14.28 30.21
C VAL A 48 12.69 13.15 30.73
N LEU A 49 13.25 12.27 31.56
CA LEU A 49 12.48 11.24 32.25
C LEU A 49 11.67 11.86 33.40
N ARG A 50 10.34 11.90 33.25
CA ARG A 50 9.43 12.42 34.28
C ARG A 50 8.17 11.58 34.39
N PHE A 51 7.47 11.73 35.52
CA PHE A 51 6.12 11.19 35.63
C PHE A 51 5.17 12.09 34.82
N VAL A 52 4.44 11.49 33.89
CA VAL A 52 3.41 12.17 33.10
C VAL A 52 2.07 12.00 33.81
N THR A 53 1.34 13.11 33.93
CA THR A 53 0.05 13.15 34.62
C THR A 53 -1.09 12.64 33.74
N GLN A 54 -2.25 12.34 34.36
CA GLN A 54 -3.44 11.95 33.62
C GLN A 54 -3.90 13.06 32.67
N GLU A 55 -3.83 14.33 33.10
CA GLU A 55 -4.22 15.48 32.29
C GLU A 55 -3.38 15.59 31.01
N GLU A 56 -2.06 15.40 31.12
CA GLU A 56 -1.18 15.39 29.95
C GLU A 56 -1.45 14.21 29.01
N CYS A 57 -1.66 13.02 29.58
CA CYS A 57 -2.03 11.85 28.78
C CYS A 57 -3.36 12.06 28.04
N ASP A 58 -4.37 12.62 28.71
CA ASP A 58 -5.68 12.91 28.11
C ASP A 58 -5.55 13.93 26.96
N GLN A 59 -4.71 14.95 27.13
CA GLN A 59 -4.44 15.95 26.10
C GLN A 59 -3.74 15.33 24.88
N TRP A 60 -2.67 14.54 25.05
CA TRP A 60 -1.98 13.90 23.93
C TRP A 60 -2.86 12.87 23.21
N ASN A 61 -3.62 12.09 23.97
CA ASN A 61 -4.60 11.15 23.43
C ASN A 61 -5.66 11.87 22.58
N LEU A 62 -6.13 13.04 23.02
CA LEU A 62 -7.06 13.86 22.26
C LEU A 62 -6.43 14.39 20.96
N GLU A 63 -5.19 14.86 21.01
CA GLU A 63 -4.44 15.33 19.85
C GLU A 63 -4.25 14.22 18.79
N GLU A 64 -3.87 13.01 19.21
CA GLU A 64 -3.75 11.85 18.31
C GLU A 64 -5.10 11.48 17.67
N LEU A 65 -6.18 11.50 18.46
CA LEU A 65 -7.54 11.24 17.95
C LEU A 65 -7.99 12.29 16.94
N GLU A 66 -7.67 13.56 17.17
CA GLU A 66 -7.97 14.65 16.23
C GLU A 66 -7.17 14.53 14.94
N GLU A 67 -5.87 14.21 15.03
CA GLU A 67 -5.03 13.98 13.86
C GLU A 67 -5.53 12.80 13.03
N PHE A 68 -5.84 11.68 13.68
CA PHE A 68 -6.45 10.52 13.03
C PHE A 68 -7.75 10.90 12.34
N SER A 69 -8.64 11.65 13.01
CA SER A 69 -9.91 12.08 12.43
C SER A 69 -9.75 12.98 11.19
N LYS A 70 -8.73 13.84 11.17
CA LYS A 70 -8.40 14.70 10.00
C LYS A 70 -7.88 13.86 8.82
N ARG A 71 -7.06 12.85 9.10
CA ARG A 71 -6.38 12.04 8.08
C ARG A 71 -7.20 10.84 7.60
N LYS A 72 -8.13 10.31 8.42
CA LYS A 72 -9.02 9.21 8.04
C LYS A 72 -9.88 9.60 6.84
N ASP A 73 -10.14 8.63 5.98
CA ASP A 73 -11.07 8.80 4.86
C ASP A 73 -12.53 8.65 5.31
N SER A 74 -13.41 9.41 4.67
CA SER A 74 -14.86 9.39 4.91
C SER A 74 -15.60 9.37 3.58
N PRO A 75 -15.51 8.25 2.83
CA PRO A 75 -16.16 8.13 1.54
C PRO A 75 -17.69 8.10 1.69
N THR A 76 -18.39 8.57 0.65
CA THR A 76 -19.85 8.68 0.64
C THR A 76 -20.55 7.32 0.71
N LEU A 77 -19.93 6.28 0.15
CA LEU A 77 -20.50 4.95 0.06
C LEU A 77 -19.53 3.91 0.62
N LEU A 78 -20.00 3.18 1.62
CA LEU A 78 -19.32 2.04 2.24
C LEU A 78 -20.22 0.82 2.13
N VAL A 79 -19.61 -0.34 1.90
CA VAL A 79 -20.26 -1.65 1.97
C VAL A 79 -19.74 -2.44 3.17
N ASP A 80 -20.58 -3.31 3.72
CA ASP A 80 -20.12 -4.28 4.72
C ASP A 80 -19.25 -5.36 4.03
N LEU A 81 -18.08 -5.58 4.62
CA LEU A 81 -17.08 -6.55 4.15
C LEU A 81 -17.14 -7.89 4.89
N LYS A 82 -17.71 -7.93 6.12
CA LYS A 82 -17.60 -9.10 7.01
C LYS A 82 -18.16 -10.36 6.38
N ASP A 83 -19.36 -10.28 5.80
CA ASP A 83 -20.03 -11.44 5.21
C ASP A 83 -19.60 -11.71 3.76
N LYS A 84 -18.72 -10.86 3.20
CA LYS A 84 -18.27 -10.99 1.80
C LYS A 84 -16.87 -11.57 1.69
N PHE A 85 -16.07 -11.51 2.76
CA PHE A 85 -14.68 -11.94 2.72
C PHE A 85 -14.55 -13.41 2.32
N SER A 86 -13.81 -13.66 1.25
CA SER A 86 -13.58 -14.98 0.66
C SER A 86 -12.15 -15.48 0.88
N GLY A 87 -11.35 -14.77 1.68
CA GLY A 87 -9.98 -15.15 2.05
C GLY A 87 -8.90 -14.40 1.27
N SER A 88 -7.66 -14.56 1.73
CA SER A 88 -6.47 -13.92 1.16
C SER A 88 -5.59 -14.93 0.43
N LYS A 89 -4.80 -14.45 -0.54
CA LYS A 89 -3.73 -15.22 -1.19
C LYS A 89 -2.54 -14.33 -1.49
N THR A 90 -1.35 -14.90 -1.50
CA THR A 90 -0.15 -14.19 -1.94
C THR A 90 0.50 -14.92 -3.11
N PHE A 91 1.03 -14.17 -4.07
CA PHE A 91 1.63 -14.69 -5.28
C PHE A 91 2.96 -14.00 -5.58
N GLY A 92 3.97 -14.80 -5.88
CA GLY A 92 5.28 -14.32 -6.27
C GLY A 92 5.88 -15.13 -7.41
N PHE A 93 7.16 -14.90 -7.66
CA PHE A 93 7.98 -15.66 -8.60
C PHE A 93 9.17 -16.26 -7.86
N GLU A 94 9.81 -17.24 -8.49
CA GLU A 94 11.18 -17.68 -8.18
C GLU A 94 12.14 -17.01 -9.18
N PRO A 95 12.42 -15.70 -9.05
CA PRO A 95 13.34 -15.00 -9.93
C PRO A 95 14.79 -15.39 -9.63
N THR A 96 15.65 -15.21 -10.62
CA THR A 96 17.10 -15.38 -10.46
C THR A 96 17.82 -14.07 -10.12
N SER A 97 17.15 -12.92 -10.29
CA SER A 97 17.67 -11.60 -9.95
C SER A 97 16.53 -10.61 -9.69
N ILE A 98 16.83 -9.49 -9.04
CA ILE A 98 15.85 -8.46 -8.71
C ILE A 98 15.26 -7.77 -9.95
N GLU A 99 16.06 -7.57 -11.00
CA GLU A 99 15.62 -6.95 -12.25
C GLU A 99 14.60 -7.85 -12.95
N ASN A 100 14.91 -9.15 -13.04
CA ASN A 100 14.00 -10.15 -13.61
C ASN A 100 12.71 -10.27 -12.77
N HIS A 101 12.81 -10.14 -11.45
CA HIS A 101 11.65 -10.12 -10.57
C HIS A 101 10.74 -8.92 -10.84
N ILE A 102 11.31 -7.72 -10.89
CA ILE A 102 10.58 -6.47 -11.17
C ILE A 102 9.92 -6.52 -12.55
N GLU A 103 10.63 -7.02 -13.56
CA GLU A 103 10.11 -7.18 -14.91
C GLU A 103 8.91 -8.13 -14.94
N LYS A 104 9.06 -9.34 -14.38
CA LYS A 104 7.97 -10.34 -14.31
C LYS A 104 6.76 -9.83 -13.52
N LEU A 105 7.00 -9.16 -12.40
CA LEU A 105 5.96 -8.54 -11.58
C LEU A 105 5.18 -7.51 -12.40
N SER A 106 5.90 -6.55 -12.99
CA SER A 106 5.29 -5.46 -13.75
C SER A 106 4.51 -5.95 -14.96
N GLU A 107 5.06 -6.91 -15.72
CA GLU A 107 4.36 -7.55 -16.84
C GLU A 107 3.12 -8.31 -16.40
N SER A 108 3.18 -8.98 -15.25
CA SER A 108 2.05 -9.80 -14.80
C SER A 108 0.89 -8.96 -14.31
N ILE A 109 1.18 -7.84 -13.64
CA ILE A 109 0.15 -6.86 -13.27
C ILE A 109 -0.45 -6.19 -14.52
N GLU A 110 0.37 -5.85 -15.52
CA GLU A 110 -0.15 -5.33 -16.80
C GLU A 110 -1.04 -6.36 -17.51
N LYS A 111 -0.57 -7.60 -17.67
CA LYS A 111 -1.34 -8.69 -18.29
C LYS A 111 -2.66 -8.92 -17.54
N LEU A 112 -2.66 -8.84 -16.22
CA LEU A 112 -3.87 -8.91 -15.41
C LEU A 112 -4.84 -7.76 -15.70
N SER A 113 -4.35 -6.51 -15.77
CA SER A 113 -5.16 -5.35 -16.17
C SER A 113 -5.80 -5.54 -17.55
N ILE A 114 -5.04 -6.04 -18.53
CA ILE A 114 -5.53 -6.36 -19.89
C ILE A 114 -6.59 -7.47 -19.83
N LYS A 115 -6.35 -8.54 -19.06
CA LYS A 115 -7.28 -9.67 -18.92
C LYS A 115 -8.62 -9.24 -18.33
N LEU A 116 -8.59 -8.31 -17.38
CA LEU A 116 -9.78 -7.74 -16.75
C LEU A 116 -10.45 -6.66 -17.61
N ASN A 117 -9.75 -6.17 -18.65
CA ASN A 117 -10.14 -5.01 -19.44
C ASN A 117 -10.45 -3.79 -18.55
N GLN A 118 -9.61 -3.56 -17.54
CA GLN A 118 -9.77 -2.48 -16.57
C GLN A 118 -8.42 -1.81 -16.28
N SER A 119 -8.45 -0.50 -16.01
CA SER A 119 -7.30 0.19 -15.40
C SER A 119 -7.27 -0.07 -13.90
N PHE A 120 -6.07 -0.14 -13.33
CA PHE A 120 -5.91 -0.15 -11.88
C PHE A 120 -5.83 1.26 -11.33
N PHE A 121 -6.38 1.47 -10.14
CA PHE A 121 -6.15 2.66 -9.35
C PHE A 121 -5.45 2.29 -8.04
N PHE A 122 -4.48 3.11 -7.66
CA PHE A 122 -3.56 2.91 -6.54
C PHE A 122 -3.78 4.01 -5.51
N LEU A 123 -3.77 3.65 -4.23
CA LEU A 123 -3.97 4.57 -3.13
C LEU A 123 -3.20 4.09 -1.89
N LEU A 124 -2.47 5.00 -1.25
CA LEU A 124 -1.88 4.75 0.06
C LEU A 124 -3.00 4.63 1.12
N ASP A 125 -2.90 3.70 2.04
CA ASP A 125 -3.92 3.46 3.08
C ASP A 125 -4.09 4.60 4.07
N TYR A 126 -3.19 5.59 4.10
CA TYR A 126 -3.34 6.81 4.90
C TYR A 126 -3.12 8.08 4.07
N LYS A 127 -3.64 9.22 4.54
CA LYS A 127 -3.42 10.54 3.90
C LYS A 127 -1.99 11.04 4.17
N THR A 128 -1.04 10.40 3.51
CA THR A 128 0.38 10.77 3.49
C THR A 128 0.79 11.06 2.06
N PRO A 129 1.62 12.08 1.81
CA PRO A 129 2.10 12.34 0.46
C PRO A 129 2.93 11.19 -0.10
N TRP A 130 2.82 10.95 -1.41
CA TRP A 130 3.59 9.88 -2.07
C TRP A 130 5.11 10.08 -1.98
N LEU A 131 5.55 11.33 -1.88
CA LEU A 131 6.97 11.72 -1.78
C LEU A 131 7.35 12.16 -0.35
N TYR A 132 6.70 11.58 0.67
CA TYR A 132 6.88 11.96 2.08
C TYR A 132 8.31 11.80 2.60
N GLN A 133 9.03 10.80 2.10
CA GLN A 133 10.34 10.41 2.62
C GLN A 133 11.42 10.71 1.58
N GLU A 134 12.54 11.31 1.98
CA GLU A 134 13.70 11.46 1.11
C GLU A 134 14.61 10.23 1.24
N ASN A 135 15.24 9.79 0.15
CA ASN A 135 16.11 8.62 0.16
C ASN A 135 17.11 8.71 -1.00
N ASP A 136 18.41 8.73 -0.71
CA ASP A 136 19.46 8.98 -1.70
C ASP A 136 19.81 7.76 -2.57
N PHE A 137 19.20 6.60 -2.32
CA PHE A 137 19.46 5.40 -3.11
C PHE A 137 18.96 5.57 -4.57
N GLU A 138 19.79 5.22 -5.54
CA GLU A 138 19.53 5.56 -6.94
C GLU A 138 18.19 5.01 -7.50
N PRO A 139 17.78 3.75 -7.23
CA PRO A 139 16.52 3.23 -7.72
C PRO A 139 15.28 4.00 -7.22
N ILE A 140 15.28 4.46 -5.97
CA ILE A 140 14.19 5.25 -5.41
C ILE A 140 14.22 6.69 -5.93
N GLN A 141 15.40 7.27 -6.15
CA GLN A 141 15.53 8.56 -6.86
C GLN A 141 14.97 8.49 -8.28
N SER A 142 15.17 7.38 -8.99
CA SER A 142 14.54 7.13 -10.29
C SER A 142 13.01 7.07 -10.18
N ALA A 143 12.48 6.37 -9.16
CA ALA A 143 11.04 6.35 -8.89
C ALA A 143 10.48 7.75 -8.57
N TYR A 144 11.17 8.56 -7.77
CA TYR A 144 10.75 9.94 -7.50
C TYR A 144 10.76 10.81 -8.75
N LYS A 145 11.78 10.69 -9.61
CA LYS A 145 11.82 11.40 -10.89
C LYS A 145 10.63 11.01 -11.77
N HIS A 146 10.30 9.72 -11.84
CA HIS A 146 9.14 9.25 -12.58
C HIS A 146 7.83 9.82 -12.00
N LEU A 147 7.61 9.72 -10.69
CA LEU A 147 6.41 10.28 -10.05
C LEU A 147 6.29 11.80 -10.29
N ASN A 148 7.38 12.56 -10.14
CA ASN A 148 7.39 13.99 -10.47
C ASN A 148 7.04 14.26 -11.95
N SER A 149 7.55 13.44 -12.87
CA SER A 149 7.30 13.60 -14.31
C SER A 149 5.84 13.40 -14.71
N ILE A 150 5.07 12.65 -13.91
CA ILE A 150 3.63 12.44 -14.11
C ILE A 150 2.77 13.40 -13.30
N GLY A 151 3.38 14.40 -12.63
CA GLY A 151 2.68 15.48 -11.92
C GLY A 151 2.44 15.23 -10.43
N ILE A 152 3.12 14.26 -9.81
CA ILE A 152 3.04 14.02 -8.36
C ILE A 152 4.12 14.84 -7.65
N ASP A 153 3.70 15.71 -6.74
CA ASP A 153 4.58 16.55 -5.93
C ASP A 153 4.65 16.09 -4.46
N LYS A 154 5.32 16.88 -3.62
CA LYS A 154 5.51 16.60 -2.18
C LYS A 154 4.23 16.69 -1.35
N GLU A 155 3.15 17.25 -1.90
CA GLU A 155 1.87 17.44 -1.21
C GLU A 155 0.77 16.48 -1.73
N PHE A 156 1.02 15.79 -2.84
CA PHE A 156 0.05 14.92 -3.47
C PHE A 156 -0.26 13.69 -2.60
N VAL A 157 -1.50 13.61 -2.10
CA VAL A 157 -2.06 12.48 -1.30
C VAL A 157 -3.13 11.68 -2.06
N GLY A 158 -3.26 11.93 -3.36
CA GLY A 158 -4.31 11.37 -4.22
C GLY A 158 -4.05 9.94 -4.67
N GLY A 159 -4.91 9.45 -5.56
CA GLY A 159 -4.75 8.15 -6.19
C GLY A 159 -4.13 8.25 -7.59
N ILE A 160 -3.55 7.17 -8.08
CA ILE A 160 -2.97 7.07 -9.42
C ILE A 160 -3.75 6.01 -10.18
N GLN A 161 -4.31 6.34 -11.35
CA GLN A 161 -4.97 5.37 -12.22
C GLN A 161 -4.10 5.12 -13.45
N CYS A 162 -3.76 3.86 -13.73
CA CYS A 162 -2.91 3.51 -14.87
C CYS A 162 -3.31 2.17 -15.54
N SER A 163 -2.91 2.05 -16.81
CA SER A 163 -3.11 0.88 -17.67
C SER A 163 -2.11 0.83 -18.82
N GLY A 164 -1.91 -0.35 -19.41
CA GLY A 164 -0.96 -0.62 -20.49
C GLY A 164 0.48 -0.46 -20.05
N GLU A 165 1.36 -0.07 -20.96
CA GLU A 165 2.81 0.10 -20.69
C GLU A 165 3.09 1.03 -19.51
N GLU A 166 2.29 2.09 -19.33
CA GLU A 166 2.41 3.00 -18.19
C GLU A 166 2.19 2.30 -16.83
N LEU A 167 1.33 1.29 -16.78
CA LEU A 167 1.14 0.48 -15.58
C LEU A 167 2.38 -0.38 -15.32
N LYS A 168 2.97 -0.97 -16.37
CA LYS A 168 4.22 -1.73 -16.23
C LYS A 168 5.33 -0.85 -15.66
N THR A 169 5.54 0.34 -16.22
CA THR A 169 6.52 1.32 -15.73
C THR A 169 6.22 1.74 -14.29
N PHE A 170 4.97 2.05 -13.97
CA PHE A 170 4.56 2.47 -12.64
C PHE A 170 4.82 1.38 -11.59
N ILE A 171 4.50 0.11 -11.86
CA ILE A 171 4.74 -1.00 -10.93
C ILE A 171 6.24 -1.18 -10.64
N SER A 172 7.09 -0.98 -11.65
CA SER A 172 8.54 -1.06 -11.47
C SER A 172 9.04 -0.01 -10.47
N HIS A 173 8.51 1.21 -10.54
CA HIS A 173 8.83 2.28 -9.59
C HIS A 173 8.16 2.10 -8.23
N LEU A 174 6.92 1.59 -8.19
CA LEU A 174 6.20 1.27 -6.96
C LEU A 174 6.95 0.23 -6.12
N PHE A 175 7.54 -0.79 -6.75
CA PHE A 175 8.36 -1.77 -6.05
C PHE A 175 9.49 -1.10 -5.25
N TRP A 176 10.22 -0.17 -5.87
CA TRP A 176 11.32 0.54 -5.19
C TRP A 176 10.82 1.47 -4.10
N LEU A 177 9.69 2.16 -4.32
CA LEU A 177 9.02 2.97 -3.30
C LEU A 177 8.71 2.14 -2.04
N VAL A 178 8.00 1.02 -2.20
CA VAL A 178 7.61 0.16 -1.08
C VAL A 178 8.83 -0.52 -0.44
N ARG A 179 9.83 -0.89 -1.23
CA ARG A 179 11.01 -1.59 -0.71
C ARG A 179 11.95 -0.67 0.08
N CYS A 180 12.08 0.59 -0.31
CA CYS A 180 13.07 1.51 0.26
C CYS A 180 12.48 2.46 1.32
N ASN A 181 11.17 2.70 1.33
CA ASN A 181 10.54 3.65 2.26
C ASN A 181 9.69 2.91 3.30
N ALA A 182 10.28 2.60 4.46
CA ALA A 182 9.58 1.88 5.51
C ALA A 182 8.44 2.69 6.15
N SER A 183 8.52 4.02 6.10
CA SER A 183 7.55 4.95 6.69
C SER A 183 6.44 5.34 5.73
N LEU A 184 6.53 4.94 4.45
CA LEU A 184 5.45 5.15 3.48
C LEU A 184 4.28 4.20 3.82
N PRO A 185 3.04 4.70 3.94
CA PRO A 185 1.89 3.84 4.17
C PRO A 185 1.72 2.81 3.04
N GLU A 186 1.01 1.72 3.31
CA GLU A 186 0.92 0.64 2.34
C GLU A 186 0.08 1.08 1.13
N CYS A 187 0.60 0.80 -0.07
CA CYS A 187 -0.14 1.06 -1.29
C CYS A 187 -1.06 -0.11 -1.62
N TYR A 188 -2.36 0.14 -1.58
CA TYR A 188 -3.36 -0.80 -2.08
C TYR A 188 -3.87 -0.35 -3.45
N PHE A 189 -4.32 -1.32 -4.24
CA PHE A 189 -4.88 -1.05 -5.55
C PHE A 189 -5.96 -2.06 -5.95
N GLY A 190 -6.78 -1.65 -6.90
CA GLY A 190 -7.88 -2.45 -7.42
C GLY A 190 -8.43 -1.82 -8.69
N CYS A 191 -9.52 -2.36 -9.20
CA CYS A 191 -10.21 -1.81 -10.35
C CYS A 191 -11.70 -1.56 -10.04
N GLU A 192 -12.38 -0.81 -10.91
CA GLU A 192 -13.73 -0.29 -10.61
C GLU A 192 -14.76 -1.39 -10.35
N LYS A 193 -14.57 -2.56 -10.98
CA LYS A 193 -15.52 -3.67 -10.91
C LYS A 193 -14.97 -4.91 -10.21
N SER A 194 -13.80 -4.81 -9.54
CA SER A 194 -13.29 -5.93 -8.76
C SER A 194 -13.98 -6.08 -7.43
N SER A 195 -14.12 -7.33 -7.00
CA SER A 195 -14.42 -7.75 -5.64
C SER A 195 -13.14 -8.27 -4.95
N PHE A 196 -12.00 -7.68 -5.28
CA PHE A 196 -10.72 -7.94 -4.63
C PHE A 196 -9.93 -6.64 -4.49
N VAL A 197 -9.03 -6.63 -3.51
CA VAL A 197 -8.03 -5.59 -3.29
C VAL A 197 -6.65 -6.21 -3.34
N MET A 198 -5.68 -5.49 -3.89
CA MET A 198 -4.31 -5.93 -4.05
C MET A 198 -3.34 -5.01 -3.29
N SER A 199 -2.22 -5.54 -2.84
CA SER A 199 -1.02 -4.76 -2.50
C SER A 199 0.24 -5.48 -2.97
N ILE A 200 1.37 -4.76 -3.00
CA ILE A 200 2.69 -5.34 -3.27
C ILE A 200 3.54 -5.06 -2.04
N CYS A 201 4.12 -6.09 -1.43
CA CYS A 201 5.00 -5.90 -0.28
C CYS A 201 6.43 -5.56 -0.71
N LYS A 202 7.31 -5.28 0.27
CA LYS A 202 8.73 -4.94 0.05
C LYS A 202 9.57 -6.02 -0.66
N TYR A 203 9.03 -7.23 -0.81
CA TYR A 203 9.65 -8.34 -1.55
C TYR A 203 9.09 -8.50 -2.97
N GLY A 204 8.18 -7.62 -3.42
CA GLY A 204 7.55 -7.73 -4.73
C GLY A 204 6.56 -8.89 -4.84
N ILE A 205 6.07 -9.39 -3.70
CA ILE A 205 5.01 -10.41 -3.64
C ILE A 205 3.67 -9.67 -3.65
N VAL A 206 2.74 -10.17 -4.46
CA VAL A 206 1.42 -9.59 -4.64
C VAL A 206 0.46 -10.23 -3.65
N HIS A 207 -0.14 -9.42 -2.79
CA HIS A 207 -1.17 -9.83 -1.84
C HIS A 207 -2.53 -9.56 -2.46
N PHE A 208 -3.46 -10.51 -2.30
CA PHE A 208 -4.86 -10.37 -2.70
C PHE A 208 -5.76 -10.60 -1.50
N GLU A 209 -6.69 -9.68 -1.28
CA GLU A 209 -7.83 -9.83 -0.39
C GLU A 209 -9.09 -10.01 -1.24
N PHE A 210 -9.72 -11.19 -1.19
CA PHE A 210 -10.88 -11.50 -2.02
C PHE A 210 -12.19 -11.36 -1.25
N TYR A 211 -13.22 -10.90 -1.96
CA TYR A 211 -14.59 -10.78 -1.47
C TYR A 211 -15.61 -11.43 -2.42
N SER A 212 -15.11 -12.34 -3.27
CA SER A 212 -15.92 -13.20 -4.14
C SER A 212 -15.15 -14.50 -4.43
N ASP A 213 -15.73 -15.65 -4.08
CA ASP A 213 -15.14 -16.96 -4.40
C ASP A 213 -14.98 -17.19 -5.91
N LYS A 214 -15.88 -16.62 -6.71
CA LYS A 214 -15.84 -16.70 -8.17
C LYS A 214 -14.62 -15.97 -8.71
N GLU A 215 -14.42 -14.70 -8.34
CA GLU A 215 -13.25 -13.94 -8.78
C GLU A 215 -11.96 -14.53 -8.21
N LYS A 216 -11.96 -14.94 -6.94
CA LYS A 216 -10.82 -15.63 -6.32
C LYS A 216 -10.36 -16.81 -7.17
N SER A 217 -11.27 -17.71 -7.52
CA SER A 217 -10.94 -18.90 -8.33
C SER A 217 -10.40 -18.52 -9.72
N GLN A 218 -10.94 -17.47 -10.35
CA GLN A 218 -10.50 -16.99 -11.65
C GLN A 218 -9.10 -16.36 -11.60
N ILE A 219 -8.84 -15.52 -10.60
CA ILE A 219 -7.55 -14.85 -10.38
C ILE A 219 -6.47 -15.86 -10.03
N ILE A 220 -6.72 -16.80 -9.11
CA ILE A 220 -5.76 -17.86 -8.76
C ILE A 220 -5.36 -18.65 -10.02
N LYS A 221 -6.33 -19.07 -10.84
CA LYS A 221 -6.05 -19.79 -12.09
C LYS A 221 -5.23 -18.94 -13.06
N TYR A 222 -5.53 -17.65 -13.14
CA TYR A 222 -4.83 -16.72 -14.02
C TYR A 222 -3.39 -16.47 -13.58
N CYS A 223 -3.15 -16.18 -12.30
CA CYS A 223 -1.81 -16.01 -11.72
C CYS A 223 -0.93 -17.24 -11.95
N LYS A 224 -1.46 -18.45 -11.72
CA LYS A 224 -0.75 -19.71 -12.04
C LYS A 224 -0.43 -19.84 -13.53
N GLY A 225 -1.33 -19.41 -14.40
CA GLY A 225 -1.11 -19.36 -15.85
C GLY A 225 -0.02 -18.37 -16.29
N LEU A 226 0.28 -17.34 -15.46
CA LEU A 226 1.39 -16.42 -15.65
C LEU A 226 2.71 -16.95 -15.06
N GLY A 227 2.72 -18.15 -14.48
CA GLY A 227 3.89 -18.73 -13.82
C GLY A 227 4.14 -18.17 -12.41
N MET A 228 3.16 -17.48 -11.82
CA MET A 228 3.23 -17.10 -10.41
C MET A 228 3.00 -18.32 -9.53
N ILE A 229 3.75 -18.40 -8.43
CA ILE A 229 3.57 -19.41 -7.39
C ILE A 229 2.82 -18.80 -6.20
N GLU A 230 1.95 -19.60 -5.59
CA GLU A 230 1.30 -19.21 -4.34
C GLU A 230 2.32 -19.32 -3.21
N MET A 231 2.41 -18.30 -2.37
CA MET A 231 3.38 -18.25 -1.27
C MET A 231 2.66 -18.31 0.07
N GLU A 232 3.21 -19.09 1.00
CA GLU A 232 2.73 -19.14 2.39
C GLU A 232 3.30 -17.98 3.21
N GLU A 233 4.56 -17.62 2.95
CA GLU A 233 5.28 -16.54 3.61
C GLU A 233 5.91 -15.59 2.60
N CYS A 234 6.04 -14.32 2.99
CA CYS A 234 6.68 -13.30 2.18
C CYS A 234 8.15 -13.15 2.57
N TYR A 235 9.04 -13.50 1.65
CA TYR A 235 10.49 -13.38 1.83
C TYR A 235 11.16 -12.93 0.53
N ASP A 236 12.41 -12.52 0.62
CA ASP A 236 13.20 -12.11 -0.53
C ASP A 236 13.62 -13.34 -1.35
N THR A 237 13.20 -13.40 -2.61
CA THR A 237 13.47 -14.53 -3.50
C THR A 237 14.61 -14.28 -4.47
N PHE A 238 15.25 -13.11 -4.40
CA PHE A 238 16.26 -12.66 -5.37
C PHE A 238 17.60 -12.25 -4.74
N SER A 239 17.76 -12.39 -3.42
CA SER A 239 19.03 -12.16 -2.72
C SER A 239 19.26 -13.20 -1.63
N ASP A 240 20.51 -13.67 -1.51
CA ASP A 240 20.89 -14.65 -0.47
C ASP A 240 20.94 -14.05 0.94
N SER A 241 21.03 -12.72 1.04
CA SER A 241 21.31 -12.01 2.30
C SER A 241 20.25 -10.99 2.71
N ASN A 242 19.18 -10.81 1.92
CA ASN A 242 18.22 -9.69 2.02
C ASN A 242 18.86 -8.28 1.87
N ALA A 243 20.19 -8.21 1.70
CA ALA A 243 20.94 -6.98 1.59
C ALA A 243 21.12 -6.62 0.11
N ILE A 244 20.77 -5.38 -0.22
CA ILE A 244 21.07 -4.79 -1.52
C ILE A 244 22.15 -3.75 -1.29
N GLU A 245 23.23 -3.82 -2.05
CA GLU A 245 24.32 -2.86 -1.96
C GLU A 245 23.81 -1.42 -2.16
N GLY A 246 24.23 -0.51 -1.27
CA GLY A 246 23.83 0.89 -1.30
C GLY A 246 22.42 1.19 -0.80
N ARG A 247 21.59 0.17 -0.49
CA ARG A 247 20.23 0.38 0.03
C ARG A 247 20.26 0.97 1.44
N GLN A 248 19.50 2.03 1.64
CA GLN A 248 19.20 2.60 2.95
C GLN A 248 17.72 2.38 3.27
N ILE A 249 17.45 1.85 4.47
CA ILE A 249 16.10 1.84 5.05
C ILE A 249 16.03 3.07 5.93
N ILE A 250 15.21 4.04 5.54
CA ILE A 250 14.88 5.19 6.36
C ILE A 250 13.52 4.88 7.00
N VAL A 251 13.46 5.03 8.33
CA VAL A 251 12.32 4.73 9.22
C VAL A 251 11.82 6.03 9.81
#